data_AF-A0A9P8BC29-F1
#
_entry.id   AF-A0A9P8BC29-F1
#
_cell.length_a   1.000
_cell.length_b   1.000
_cell.length_c   1.000
_cell.angle_alpha   90.00
_cell.angle_beta   90.00
_cell.angle_gamma   90.00
#
_symmetry.space_group_name_H-M   'P 1'
#
loop_
_entity.id
_entity.type
_entity.pdbx_description
1 polymer ?
#
loop_
_entity_poly.entity_id
_entity_poly.type
_entity_poly.pdbx_seq_one_letter_code
_entity_poly.pdbx_strand_id
1 'polypeptide(L)'
;MQNDDQNNVASHFQLGGIHDLPYTQWDQSGGTKPVQGSAWAGPYVVLHKQVLQKHAVQIASSYTVDKTAWQASAVNLRAPYWDWVANSVPPAEVIPKVQVTIIGPNGQSTNVNNPLLSYKFNPIDKSFPNSVWGRTFRHATSDSADTTSNVQELIKSADSLHWRGVSLFLTAGLSYLQGNYLNIRTSTYKLLTLVHTWPAFSNHTPGDGGLSSSSLEAIHGGIHGEVGGHGSMSNTVVASNSISLRIYSSLLGPH
;
A
#
# COMPACT_ATOMS: atom_id res chain seq x y z
N MET A 1 -2.51 -2.95 -15.82
CA MET A 1 -2.10 -3.38 -14.46
C MET A 1 -3.09 -4.32 -13.79
N GLN A 2 -4.18 -3.83 -13.15
CA GLN A 2 -5.06 -4.72 -12.37
C GLN A 2 -5.88 -5.72 -13.22
N ASN A 3 -6.18 -5.36 -14.46
CA ASN A 3 -6.87 -6.24 -15.41
C ASN A 3 -5.91 -7.09 -16.26
N ASP A 4 -4.59 -6.94 -16.08
CA ASP A 4 -3.63 -7.75 -16.83
C ASP A 4 -3.71 -9.19 -16.29
N ASP A 5 -3.39 -10.17 -17.14
CA ASP A 5 -3.28 -11.57 -16.74
C ASP A 5 -2.35 -11.69 -15.52
N GLN A 6 -2.78 -12.39 -14.47
CA GLN A 6 -1.99 -12.56 -13.25
C GLN A 6 -0.67 -13.32 -13.46
N ASN A 7 -0.46 -13.96 -14.62
CA ASN A 7 0.82 -14.56 -15.01
C ASN A 7 1.76 -13.56 -15.71
N ASN A 8 1.28 -12.39 -16.11
CA ASN A 8 2.13 -11.34 -16.67
C ASN A 8 2.99 -10.74 -15.56
N VAL A 9 4.32 -10.78 -15.72
CA VAL A 9 5.31 -10.26 -14.75
C VAL A 9 5.08 -8.79 -14.36
N ALA A 10 4.45 -7.99 -15.24
CA ALA A 10 4.11 -6.60 -14.99
C ALA A 10 2.69 -6.38 -14.45
N SER A 11 1.90 -7.44 -14.24
CA SER A 11 0.55 -7.33 -13.66
C SER A 11 0.60 -6.82 -12.22
N HIS A 12 -0.51 -6.24 -11.74
CA HIS A 12 -0.62 -5.84 -10.33
C HIS A 12 -0.35 -7.01 -9.38
N PHE A 13 -0.83 -8.20 -9.73
CA PHE A 13 -0.64 -9.43 -8.97
C PHE A 13 0.84 -9.84 -8.87
N GLN A 14 1.55 -9.94 -10.01
CA GLN A 14 2.97 -10.34 -10.00
C GLN A 14 3.84 -9.31 -9.29
N LEU A 15 3.54 -8.02 -9.48
CA LEU A 15 4.21 -6.97 -8.74
C LEU A 15 3.97 -7.15 -7.22
N GLY A 16 2.73 -7.33 -6.77
CA GLY A 16 2.41 -7.66 -5.36
C GLY A 16 3.20 -8.86 -4.82
N GLY A 17 3.23 -9.95 -5.57
CA GLY A 17 3.91 -11.19 -5.21
C GLY A 17 5.43 -11.12 -5.10
N ILE A 18 6.08 -10.00 -5.47
CA ILE A 18 7.50 -9.75 -5.15
C ILE A 18 7.68 -9.61 -3.64
N HIS A 19 6.72 -9.00 -2.96
CA HIS A 19 6.75 -8.74 -1.52
C HIS A 19 6.08 -9.86 -0.71
N ASP A 20 5.07 -10.50 -1.29
CA ASP A 20 4.08 -11.32 -0.59
C ASP A 20 3.90 -12.70 -1.25
N LEU A 21 2.89 -13.46 -0.81
CA LEU A 21 2.43 -14.64 -1.52
C LEU A 21 2.11 -14.33 -2.99
N PRO A 22 2.35 -15.29 -3.92
CA PRO A 22 2.57 -16.72 -3.67
C PRO A 22 4.03 -17.19 -3.42
N TYR A 23 4.98 -16.28 -3.19
CA TYR A 23 6.42 -16.61 -3.07
C TYR A 23 6.99 -17.41 -4.24
N THR A 24 6.58 -17.02 -5.44
CA THR A 24 7.12 -17.56 -6.69
C THR A 24 8.26 -16.69 -7.20
N GLN A 25 9.11 -17.25 -8.05
CA GLN A 25 10.11 -16.45 -8.76
C GLN A 25 9.41 -15.34 -9.56
N TRP A 26 9.93 -14.12 -9.46
CA TRP A 26 9.51 -13.01 -10.31
C TRP A 26 10.51 -12.87 -11.47
N ASP A 27 10.03 -12.91 -12.71
CA ASP A 27 10.88 -12.84 -13.93
C ASP A 27 12.10 -13.80 -13.90
N GLN A 28 11.87 -15.04 -13.44
CA GLN A 28 12.90 -16.09 -13.31
C GLN A 28 14.05 -15.74 -12.36
N SER A 29 13.89 -14.71 -11.53
CA SER A 29 14.90 -14.28 -10.56
C SER A 29 14.86 -15.11 -9.27
N GLY A 30 16.01 -15.19 -8.59
CA GLY A 30 16.15 -15.85 -7.29
C GLY A 30 16.21 -17.38 -7.34
N GLY A 31 16.40 -18.00 -6.17
CA GLY A 31 16.36 -19.46 -6.03
C GLY A 31 14.94 -20.01 -5.97
N THR A 32 14.79 -21.34 -5.97
CA THR A 32 13.48 -22.03 -5.86
C THR A 32 12.89 -22.00 -4.43
N LYS A 33 13.53 -21.28 -3.50
CA LYS A 33 13.12 -21.15 -2.11
C LYS A 33 12.97 -19.67 -1.75
N PRO A 34 11.91 -19.28 -1.02
CA PRO A 34 11.72 -17.90 -0.60
C PRO A 34 12.86 -17.43 0.30
N VAL A 35 13.35 -16.21 0.10
CA VAL A 35 14.29 -15.56 1.03
C VAL A 35 13.48 -14.83 2.10
N GLN A 36 13.40 -15.42 3.29
CA GLN A 36 12.68 -14.84 4.42
C GLN A 36 13.33 -13.51 4.88
N GLY A 37 12.50 -12.51 5.20
CA GLY A 37 12.93 -11.29 5.90
C GLY A 37 13.68 -10.27 5.04
N SER A 38 13.49 -10.28 3.73
CA SER A 38 14.25 -9.42 2.83
C SER A 38 13.54 -8.07 2.59
N ALA A 39 14.16 -6.98 3.03
CA ALA A 39 13.64 -5.60 3.02
C ALA A 39 13.66 -4.93 1.63
N TRP A 40 13.07 -5.57 0.61
CA TRP A 40 13.12 -5.12 -0.81
C TRP A 40 12.11 -4.02 -1.18
N ALA A 41 11.68 -3.21 -0.22
CA ALA A 41 10.74 -2.12 -0.45
C ALA A 41 11.18 -1.18 -1.61
N GLY A 42 12.46 -0.80 -1.67
CA GLY A 42 12.99 0.20 -2.63
C GLY A 42 12.86 -0.19 -4.11
N PRO A 43 13.51 -1.29 -4.56
CA PRO A 43 13.42 -1.73 -5.96
C PRO A 43 12.00 -2.06 -6.42
N TYR A 44 11.17 -2.59 -5.51
CA TYR A 44 9.78 -2.89 -5.78
C TYR A 44 8.95 -1.62 -6.10
N VAL A 45 9.16 -0.52 -5.36
CA VAL A 45 8.47 0.77 -5.62
C VAL A 45 8.82 1.33 -6.99
N VAL A 46 10.12 1.31 -7.34
CA VAL A 46 10.60 1.85 -8.61
C VAL A 46 9.97 1.08 -9.77
N LEU A 47 9.97 -0.24 -9.70
CA LEU A 47 9.34 -1.10 -10.71
C LEU A 47 7.84 -0.82 -10.85
N HIS A 48 7.10 -0.72 -9.74
CA HIS A 48 5.67 -0.40 -9.78
C HIS A 48 5.41 0.97 -10.44
N LYS A 49 6.20 1.99 -10.10
CA LYS A 49 6.11 3.33 -10.70
C LYS A 49 6.38 3.29 -12.22
N GLN A 50 7.38 2.52 -12.64
CA GLN A 50 7.72 2.36 -14.05
C GLN A 50 6.58 1.71 -14.83
N VAL A 51 6.00 0.62 -14.31
CA VAL A 51 4.88 -0.07 -14.96
C VAL A 51 3.64 0.82 -15.01
N LEU A 52 3.33 1.54 -13.91
CA LEU A 52 2.23 2.51 -13.87
C LEU A 52 2.36 3.58 -14.95
N GLN A 53 3.54 4.19 -15.06
CA GLN A 53 3.81 5.22 -16.07
C GLN A 53 3.72 4.64 -17.50
N LYS A 54 4.25 3.42 -17.72
CA LYS A 54 4.15 2.74 -19.01
C LYS A 54 2.69 2.60 -19.46
N HIS A 55 1.80 2.15 -18.57
CA HIS A 55 0.37 2.07 -18.88
C HIS A 55 -0.25 3.45 -19.08
N ALA A 56 0.14 4.46 -18.30
CA ALA A 56 -0.37 5.82 -18.50
C ALA A 56 -0.02 6.37 -19.88
N VAL A 57 1.21 6.17 -20.36
CA VAL A 57 1.66 6.58 -21.71
C VAL A 57 0.86 5.82 -22.78
N GLN A 58 0.64 4.52 -22.61
CA GLN A 58 -0.19 3.74 -23.52
C GLN A 58 -1.64 4.26 -23.56
N ILE A 59 -2.25 4.51 -22.40
CA ILE A 59 -3.60 5.06 -22.30
C ILE A 59 -3.68 6.45 -22.94
N ALA A 60 -2.71 7.33 -22.70
CA ALA A 60 -2.67 8.67 -23.30
C ALA A 60 -2.66 8.61 -24.83
N SER A 61 -2.00 7.62 -25.43
CA SER A 61 -2.01 7.43 -26.89
C SER A 61 -3.40 7.12 -27.48
N SER A 62 -4.35 6.65 -26.65
CA SER A 62 -5.73 6.40 -27.07
C SER A 62 -6.60 7.66 -27.13
N TYR A 63 -6.17 8.77 -26.51
CA TYR A 63 -6.95 10.01 -26.50
C TYR A 63 -7.06 10.59 -27.91
N THR A 64 -8.24 11.07 -28.26
CA THR A 64 -8.54 11.69 -29.56
C THR A 64 -8.57 13.22 -29.48
N VAL A 65 -8.71 13.77 -28.27
CA VAL A 65 -8.64 15.21 -27.96
C VAL A 65 -7.48 15.50 -27.02
N ASP A 66 -6.97 16.73 -27.04
CA ASP A 66 -5.86 17.21 -26.17
C ASP A 66 -4.64 16.28 -26.12
N LYS A 67 -4.38 15.56 -27.22
CA LYS A 67 -3.41 14.45 -27.31
C LYS A 67 -2.04 14.83 -26.73
N THR A 68 -1.51 15.98 -27.13
CA THR A 68 -0.19 16.46 -26.69
C THR A 68 -0.15 16.70 -25.19
N ALA A 69 -1.22 17.26 -24.61
CA ALA A 69 -1.30 17.53 -23.17
C ALA A 69 -1.40 16.22 -22.37
N TRP A 70 -2.22 15.27 -22.82
CA TRP A 70 -2.34 13.95 -22.19
C TRP A 70 -1.03 13.16 -22.28
N GLN A 71 -0.36 13.19 -23.43
CA GLN A 71 0.93 12.52 -23.61
C GLN A 71 2.00 13.12 -22.69
N ALA A 72 2.08 14.45 -22.62
CA ALA A 72 3.02 15.14 -21.72
C ALA A 72 2.73 14.82 -20.24
N SER A 73 1.45 14.79 -19.86
CA SER A 73 1.02 14.44 -18.50
C SER A 73 1.40 13.01 -18.14
N ALA A 74 1.19 12.05 -19.05
CA ALA A 74 1.54 10.65 -18.83
C ALA A 74 3.05 10.42 -18.67
N VAL A 75 3.88 11.11 -19.46
CA VAL A 75 5.34 11.06 -19.32
C VAL A 75 5.79 11.65 -17.97
N ASN A 76 5.12 12.69 -17.49
CA ASN A 76 5.44 13.32 -16.21
C ASN A 76 4.79 12.64 -15.00
N LEU A 77 3.88 11.68 -15.22
CA LEU A 77 3.17 11.00 -14.14
C LEU A 77 4.13 10.32 -13.17
N ARG A 78 3.90 10.52 -11.88
CA ARG A 78 4.53 9.79 -10.79
C ARG A 78 3.44 9.26 -9.86
N ALA A 79 3.69 8.11 -9.24
CA ALA A 79 2.77 7.61 -8.22
C ALA A 79 2.69 8.62 -7.07
N PRO A 80 1.49 9.09 -6.68
CA PRO A 80 1.33 9.98 -5.54
C PRO A 80 1.71 9.24 -4.25
N TYR A 81 2.08 9.99 -3.23
CA TYR A 81 2.22 9.49 -1.87
C TYR A 81 1.08 10.01 -1.00
N TRP A 82 0.72 9.23 0.02
CA TRP A 82 -0.22 9.66 1.04
C TRP A 82 0.57 10.14 2.26
N ASP A 83 0.46 11.44 2.55
CA ASP A 83 1.03 12.04 3.75
C ASP A 83 0.11 11.81 4.96
N TRP A 84 0.19 10.63 5.56
CA TRP A 84 -0.61 10.28 6.74
C TRP A 84 -0.23 11.07 8.00
N VAL A 85 0.90 11.79 7.99
CA VAL A 85 1.32 12.66 9.08
C VAL A 85 0.54 13.97 9.00
N ALA A 86 0.48 14.57 7.82
CA ALA A 86 -0.29 15.79 7.60
C ALA A 86 -1.80 15.52 7.61
N ASN A 87 -2.23 14.47 6.89
CA ASN A 87 -3.64 14.10 6.72
C ASN A 87 -3.79 12.59 6.87
N SER A 88 -4.08 12.13 8.09
CA SER A 88 -4.28 10.71 8.38
C SER A 88 -5.54 10.11 7.73
N VAL A 89 -6.48 10.91 7.25
CA VAL A 89 -7.58 10.41 6.39
C VAL A 89 -7.26 10.81 4.95
N PRO A 90 -7.07 9.86 4.02
CA PRO A 90 -6.75 10.20 2.64
C PRO A 90 -7.98 10.79 1.91
N PRO A 91 -7.78 11.43 0.73
CA PRO A 91 -8.87 12.02 -0.04
C PRO A 91 -9.99 11.05 -0.41
N ALA A 92 -11.19 11.58 -0.66
CA ALA A 92 -12.40 10.82 -0.99
C ALA A 92 -12.20 9.84 -2.17
N GLU A 93 -11.36 10.23 -3.13
CA GLU A 93 -10.97 9.48 -4.33
C GLU A 93 -10.12 8.24 -4.01
N VAL A 94 -9.46 8.21 -2.86
CA VAL A 94 -8.75 7.03 -2.34
C VAL A 94 -9.71 6.17 -1.51
N ILE A 95 -10.55 6.83 -0.71
CA ILE A 95 -11.62 6.24 0.09
C ILE A 95 -12.57 7.37 0.55
N PRO A 96 -13.92 7.24 0.51
CA PRO A 96 -14.71 6.03 0.33
C PRO A 96 -15.27 5.81 -1.07
N LYS A 97 -14.95 6.67 -2.06
CA LYS A 97 -15.65 6.66 -3.35
C LYS A 97 -15.48 5.31 -4.07
N VAL A 98 -16.59 4.59 -4.25
CA VAL A 98 -16.63 3.33 -5.01
C VAL A 98 -16.49 3.54 -6.52
N GLN A 99 -16.85 4.73 -6.99
CA GLN A 99 -16.67 5.18 -8.36
C GLN A 99 -16.05 6.58 -8.37
N VAL A 100 -15.23 6.85 -9.37
CA VAL A 100 -14.61 8.16 -9.61
C VAL A 100 -14.91 8.61 -11.03
N THR A 101 -15.08 9.92 -11.20
CA THR A 101 -15.26 10.51 -12.52
C THR A 101 -13.90 10.84 -13.12
N ILE A 102 -13.67 10.41 -14.36
CA ILE A 102 -12.47 10.68 -15.13
C ILE A 102 -12.83 11.30 -16.47
N ILE A 103 -11.87 11.93 -17.13
CA ILE A 103 -11.99 12.34 -18.53
C ILE A 103 -11.62 11.13 -19.39
N GLY A 104 -12.50 10.73 -20.31
CA GLY A 104 -12.26 9.62 -21.23
C GLY A 104 -11.44 10.05 -22.46
N PRO A 105 -11.01 9.08 -23.30
CA PRO A 105 -10.21 9.36 -24.50
C PRO A 105 -10.82 10.38 -25.47
N ASN A 106 -12.15 10.49 -25.50
CA ASN A 106 -12.91 11.43 -26.33
C ASN A 106 -13.14 12.81 -25.65
N GLY A 107 -12.54 13.05 -24.48
CA GLY A 107 -12.71 14.29 -23.70
C GLY A 107 -13.96 14.33 -22.83
N GLN A 108 -14.81 13.31 -22.88
CA GLN A 108 -16.05 13.28 -22.11
C GLN A 108 -15.82 12.73 -20.71
N SER A 109 -16.49 13.32 -19.72
CA SER A 109 -16.51 12.78 -18.37
C SER A 109 -17.22 11.43 -18.34
N THR A 110 -16.61 10.44 -17.70
CA THR A 110 -17.17 9.12 -17.49
C THR A 110 -16.96 8.66 -16.06
N ASN A 111 -17.90 7.90 -15.52
CA ASN A 111 -17.80 7.32 -14.19
C ASN A 111 -17.23 5.91 -14.29
N VAL A 112 -16.20 5.61 -13.50
CA VAL A 112 -15.54 4.31 -13.49
C VAL A 112 -15.45 3.78 -12.08
N ASN A 113 -15.45 2.45 -11.92
CA ASN A 113 -15.13 1.82 -10.65
C ASN A 113 -13.76 2.28 -10.17
N ASN A 114 -13.65 2.65 -8.90
CA ASN A 114 -12.41 3.17 -8.35
C ASN A 114 -11.37 2.05 -8.17
N PRO A 115 -10.28 2.02 -8.97
CA PRO A 115 -9.28 0.97 -8.86
C PRO A 115 -8.45 1.10 -7.57
N LEU A 116 -8.53 2.23 -6.86
CA LEU A 116 -7.76 2.50 -5.65
C LEU A 116 -8.36 1.85 -4.39
N LEU A 117 -9.61 1.40 -4.46
CA LEU A 117 -10.35 0.90 -3.31
C LEU A 117 -10.00 -0.55 -2.96
N SER A 118 -9.88 -1.41 -3.98
CA SER A 118 -9.62 -2.85 -3.81
C SER A 118 -9.05 -3.47 -5.08
N TYR A 119 -8.24 -4.51 -4.93
CA TYR A 119 -7.85 -5.38 -6.04
C TYR A 119 -8.72 -6.65 -6.06
N LYS A 120 -9.25 -7.02 -7.22
CA LYS A 120 -10.03 -8.25 -7.44
C LYS A 120 -9.12 -9.33 -8.01
N PHE A 121 -9.02 -10.46 -7.33
CA PHE A 121 -8.24 -11.60 -7.80
C PHE A 121 -8.97 -12.33 -8.93
N ASN A 122 -8.21 -12.83 -9.91
CA ASN A 122 -8.71 -13.60 -11.04
C ASN A 122 -7.62 -14.55 -11.60
N PRO A 123 -7.52 -15.80 -11.11
CA PRO A 123 -8.26 -16.38 -9.98
C PRO A 123 -7.64 -15.98 -8.62
N ILE A 124 -8.31 -16.39 -7.53
CA ILE A 124 -7.70 -16.36 -6.20
C ILE A 124 -6.56 -17.38 -6.16
N ASP A 125 -5.38 -16.96 -5.69
CA ASP A 125 -4.26 -17.87 -5.52
C ASP A 125 -4.49 -18.80 -4.32
N LYS A 126 -4.21 -20.09 -4.50
CA LYS A 126 -4.47 -21.12 -3.48
C LYS A 126 -3.56 -21.00 -2.25
N SER A 127 -2.45 -20.27 -2.36
CA SER A 127 -1.53 -20.04 -1.25
C SER A 127 -2.07 -19.04 -0.23
N PHE A 128 -3.10 -18.25 -0.58
CA PHE A 128 -3.60 -17.20 0.31
C PHE A 128 -4.32 -17.77 1.54
N PRO A 129 -4.08 -17.19 2.73
CA PRO A 129 -4.67 -17.67 3.99
C PRO A 129 -6.21 -17.59 3.99
N ASN A 130 -6.78 -16.57 3.36
CA ASN A 130 -8.22 -16.40 3.15
C ASN A 130 -8.56 -16.60 1.67
N SER A 131 -8.37 -17.81 1.15
CA SER A 131 -8.62 -18.16 -0.26
C SER A 131 -10.10 -18.05 -0.68
N VAL A 132 -11.00 -17.69 0.23
CA VAL A 132 -12.41 -17.36 -0.02
C VAL A 132 -12.64 -15.90 -0.40
N TRP A 133 -11.68 -15.01 -0.15
CA TRP A 133 -11.80 -13.59 -0.50
C TRP A 133 -11.46 -13.35 -1.96
N GLY A 134 -12.49 -13.09 -2.77
CA GLY A 134 -12.33 -12.76 -4.20
C GLY A 134 -11.68 -11.39 -4.48
N ARG A 135 -11.39 -10.60 -3.43
CA ARG A 135 -10.75 -9.29 -3.52
C ARG A 135 -10.10 -8.92 -2.19
N THR A 136 -9.28 -7.88 -2.21
CA THR A 136 -8.72 -7.30 -0.99
C THR A 136 -9.78 -6.50 -0.22
N PHE A 137 -9.78 -6.60 1.11
CA PHE A 137 -10.68 -5.84 1.98
C PHE A 137 -9.92 -4.98 2.98
N ARG A 138 -10.49 -3.83 3.35
CA ARG A 138 -10.01 -2.95 4.42
C ARG A 138 -11.03 -2.97 5.55
N HIS A 139 -10.59 -3.26 6.78
CA HIS A 139 -11.48 -3.52 7.92
C HIS A 139 -12.58 -4.51 7.56
N ALA A 140 -12.20 -5.72 7.16
CA ALA A 140 -13.14 -6.77 6.80
C ALA A 140 -14.16 -7.00 7.92
N THR A 141 -15.45 -7.14 7.57
CA THR A 141 -16.53 -7.36 8.55
C THR A 141 -16.58 -8.79 9.10
N SER A 142 -15.98 -9.74 8.37
CA SER A 142 -15.87 -11.16 8.72
C SER A 142 -14.79 -11.86 7.88
N ASP A 143 -14.46 -13.11 8.22
CA ASP A 143 -13.56 -13.97 7.45
C ASP A 143 -14.27 -14.73 6.31
N SER A 144 -15.59 -14.55 6.17
CA SER A 144 -16.42 -15.24 5.18
C SER A 144 -16.26 -14.69 3.76
N ALA A 145 -16.69 -15.47 2.75
CA ALA A 145 -16.64 -15.08 1.35
C ALA A 145 -17.51 -13.86 0.99
N ASP A 146 -18.54 -13.60 1.78
CA ASP A 146 -19.49 -12.48 1.64
C ASP A 146 -19.08 -11.23 2.43
N THR A 147 -17.87 -11.21 2.99
CA THR A 147 -17.33 -10.07 3.74
C THR A 147 -17.32 -8.78 2.92
N THR A 148 -17.33 -7.65 3.62
CA THR A 148 -17.26 -6.32 3.02
C THR A 148 -16.19 -5.48 3.72
N SER A 149 -15.74 -4.40 3.07
CA SER A 149 -14.85 -3.44 3.73
C SER A 149 -15.68 -2.51 4.61
N ASN A 150 -15.34 -2.40 5.89
CA ASN A 150 -15.94 -1.42 6.78
C ASN A 150 -15.21 -0.07 6.67
N VAL A 151 -15.65 0.72 5.69
CA VAL A 151 -15.04 2.02 5.39
C VAL A 151 -15.21 3.04 6.54
N GLN A 152 -16.31 2.95 7.29
CA GLN A 152 -16.52 3.82 8.45
C GLN A 152 -15.50 3.54 9.54
N GLU A 153 -15.24 2.26 9.82
CA GLU A 153 -14.23 1.87 10.80
C GLU A 153 -12.82 2.25 10.34
N LEU A 154 -12.52 2.09 9.04
CA LEU A 154 -11.27 2.59 8.48
C LEU A 154 -11.12 4.10 8.69
N ILE A 155 -12.13 4.92 8.38
CA ILE A 155 -12.04 6.38 8.57
C ILE A 155 -11.85 6.71 10.06
N LYS A 156 -12.55 6.02 10.98
CA LYS A 156 -12.37 6.22 12.43
C LYS A 156 -10.97 5.84 12.90
N SER A 157 -10.47 4.67 12.48
CA SER A 157 -9.13 4.17 12.77
C SER A 157 -8.06 5.15 12.25
N ALA A 158 -8.22 5.59 11.01
CA ALA A 158 -7.34 6.56 10.37
C ALA A 158 -7.38 7.94 11.05
N ASP A 159 -8.55 8.47 11.42
CA ASP A 159 -8.67 9.74 12.16
C ASP A 159 -8.05 9.66 13.56
N SER A 160 -8.19 8.49 14.21
CA SER A 160 -7.63 8.24 15.54
C SER A 160 -6.10 8.26 15.59
N LEU A 161 -5.40 8.10 14.44
CA LEU A 161 -3.93 8.19 14.33
C LEU A 161 -3.37 9.53 14.85
N HIS A 162 -4.14 10.62 14.76
CA HIS A 162 -3.73 11.93 15.28
C HIS A 162 -3.82 12.02 16.80
N TRP A 163 -4.73 11.26 17.42
CA TRP A 163 -5.13 11.43 18.82
C TRP A 163 -4.60 10.33 19.74
N ARG A 164 -4.21 9.16 19.22
CA ARG A 164 -3.86 7.99 20.04
C ARG A 164 -2.49 8.08 20.71
N GLY A 165 -2.39 8.91 21.74
CA GLY A 165 -1.61 8.55 22.92
C GLY A 165 -2.25 7.32 23.57
N VAL A 166 -1.71 6.14 23.29
CA VAL A 166 -2.10 4.83 23.86
C VAL A 166 -3.49 4.35 23.41
N SER A 167 -3.50 3.40 22.48
CA SER A 167 -4.44 2.28 22.59
C SER A 167 -3.86 1.06 21.87
N LEU A 168 -3.74 -0.01 22.64
CA LEU A 168 -3.23 -1.31 22.27
C LEU A 168 -4.26 -1.97 21.34
N PHE A 169 -4.01 -2.06 20.03
CA PHE A 169 -4.77 -2.98 19.18
C PHE A 169 -4.18 -4.38 19.34
N LEU A 170 -4.76 -5.16 20.24
CA LEU A 170 -4.62 -6.61 20.28
C LEU A 170 -5.67 -7.20 19.34
N THR A 171 -5.36 -7.29 18.04
CA THR A 171 -6.16 -8.16 17.17
C THR A 171 -5.28 -8.86 16.13
N ALA A 172 -5.17 -10.18 16.34
CA ALA A 172 -4.74 -11.25 15.44
C ALA A 172 -3.38 -11.11 14.71
N GLY A 173 -2.34 -11.70 15.31
CA GLY A 173 -1.38 -12.48 14.51
C GLY A 173 0.09 -12.06 14.47
N LEU A 174 0.51 -10.97 15.15
CA LEU A 174 1.93 -10.63 15.24
C LEU A 174 2.34 -10.32 16.68
N SER A 175 2.94 -11.31 17.32
CA SER A 175 3.70 -11.17 18.56
C SER A 175 4.98 -10.39 18.29
N TYR A 176 4.88 -9.06 18.20
CA TYR A 176 6.01 -8.17 18.45
C TYR A 176 5.53 -7.01 19.33
N LEU A 177 5.23 -7.37 20.59
CA LEU A 177 5.05 -6.41 21.66
C LEU A 177 6.41 -5.85 22.03
N GLN A 178 6.77 -4.69 21.51
CA GLN A 178 7.62 -3.74 22.22
C GLN A 178 7.00 -2.35 22.09
N GLY A 179 6.41 -1.89 23.20
CA GLY A 179 5.63 -0.66 23.26
C GLY A 179 6.47 0.57 22.92
N ASN A 180 5.82 1.56 22.28
CA ASN A 180 5.89 2.98 22.60
C ASN A 180 5.03 3.81 21.62
N TYR A 181 3.91 4.32 22.14
CA TYR A 181 3.19 5.57 21.81
C TYR A 181 2.92 5.91 20.33
N LEU A 182 1.76 5.51 19.78
CA LEU A 182 1.35 5.85 18.40
C LEU A 182 0.59 7.17 18.29
N ASN A 183 1.26 8.29 18.56
CA ASN A 183 0.92 9.51 17.82
C ASN A 183 1.79 9.53 16.57
N ILE A 184 1.22 9.26 15.40
CA ILE A 184 2.00 9.13 14.16
C ILE A 184 2.81 10.38 13.83
N ARG A 185 2.31 11.57 14.20
CA ARG A 185 3.05 12.83 14.04
C ARG A 185 4.25 12.88 14.96
N THR A 186 4.07 12.60 16.25
CA THR A 186 5.15 12.59 17.23
C THR A 186 6.19 11.53 16.91
N SER A 187 5.78 10.32 16.56
CA SER A 187 6.69 9.22 16.23
C SER A 187 7.47 9.54 14.96
N THR A 188 6.82 10.08 13.92
CA THR A 188 7.51 10.50 12.69
C THR A 188 8.45 11.67 12.97
N TYR A 189 8.04 12.67 13.74
CA TYR A 189 8.90 13.79 14.13
C TYR A 189 10.14 13.30 14.88
N LYS A 190 9.97 12.44 15.89
CA LYS A 190 11.08 11.87 16.66
C LYS A 190 12.01 11.02 15.80
N LEU A 191 11.47 10.18 14.92
CA LEU A 191 12.26 9.42 13.95
C LEU A 191 13.17 10.35 13.14
N LEU A 192 12.60 11.43 12.59
CA LEU A 192 13.33 12.33 11.70
C LEU A 192 14.29 13.30 12.40
N THR A 193 14.09 13.55 13.69
CA THR A 193 14.90 14.52 14.44
C THR A 193 15.89 13.90 15.41
N LEU A 194 15.63 12.68 15.91
CA LEU A 194 16.40 12.06 16.99
C LEU A 194 17.13 10.78 16.57
N VAL A 195 16.75 10.15 15.45
CA VAL A 195 17.39 8.89 14.98
C VAL A 195 18.42 9.20 13.91
N HIS A 196 19.66 8.77 14.14
CA HIS A 196 20.80 9.11 13.27
C HIS A 196 21.59 7.90 12.76
N THR A 197 21.23 6.68 13.18
CA THR A 197 21.88 5.44 12.78
C THR A 197 20.96 4.63 11.87
N TRP A 198 21.54 3.99 10.85
CA TRP A 198 20.78 3.15 9.93
C TRP A 198 20.09 1.96 10.61
N PRO A 199 20.71 1.24 11.58
CA PRO A 199 20.04 0.17 12.32
C PRO A 199 18.77 0.63 13.05
N ALA A 200 18.80 1.70 13.85
CA ALA A 200 17.60 2.22 14.52
C ALA A 200 16.57 2.84 13.55
N PHE A 201 17.00 3.38 12.42
CA PHE A 201 16.08 3.95 11.42
C PHE A 201 15.32 2.87 10.65
N SER A 202 16.03 1.85 10.17
CA SER A 202 15.59 1.02 9.04
C SER A 202 14.63 -0.12 9.40
N ASN A 203 14.75 -0.73 10.59
CA ASN A 203 14.09 -2.00 10.88
C ASN A 203 13.48 -2.12 12.29
N HIS A 204 12.74 -3.20 12.56
CA HIS A 204 12.10 -3.50 13.85
C HIS A 204 13.08 -3.89 14.98
N THR A 205 14.37 -4.09 14.71
CA THR A 205 15.30 -4.59 15.73
C THR A 205 15.55 -3.51 16.79
N PRO A 206 15.39 -3.82 18.09
CA PRO A 206 15.63 -2.86 19.16
C PRO A 206 17.13 -2.71 19.35
N GLY A 207 17.71 -1.60 18.90
CA GLY A 207 19.11 -1.31 19.20
C GLY A 207 19.68 -0.16 18.39
N ASP A 208 19.48 1.06 18.90
CA ASP A 208 20.55 2.06 19.17
C ASP A 208 20.14 3.56 19.20
N GLY A 209 18.83 3.92 19.18
CA GLY A 209 18.35 5.32 19.23
C GLY A 209 17.83 5.87 20.59
N GLY A 210 17.90 5.10 21.68
CA GLY A 210 17.30 5.46 22.97
C GLY A 210 15.81 5.11 23.10
N LEU A 211 15.32 4.97 24.33
CA LEU A 211 14.01 4.36 24.70
C LEU A 211 12.74 5.10 24.21
N SER A 212 12.84 6.17 23.40
CA SER A 212 11.70 7.06 23.12
C SER A 212 11.38 7.36 21.65
N SER A 213 12.18 6.85 20.69
CA SER A 213 11.97 7.00 19.24
C SER A 213 11.50 5.69 18.58
N SER A 214 10.57 5.76 17.62
CA SER A 214 10.14 4.64 16.77
C SER A 214 11.08 4.50 15.55
N SER A 215 11.13 3.32 14.92
CA SER A 215 11.80 3.12 13.61
C SER A 215 10.83 3.35 12.44
N LEU A 216 11.35 3.48 11.22
CA LEU A 216 10.53 3.62 10.01
C LEU A 216 9.62 2.40 9.82
N GLU A 217 10.16 1.19 10.03
CA GLU A 217 9.42 -0.06 9.88
C GLU A 217 8.27 -0.17 10.90
N ALA A 218 8.49 0.27 12.14
CA ALA A 218 7.47 0.29 13.17
C ALA A 218 6.30 1.25 12.86
N ILE A 219 6.60 2.46 12.38
CA ILE A 219 5.57 3.44 11.96
C ILE A 219 4.79 2.89 10.75
N HIS A 220 5.50 2.30 9.78
CA HIS A 220 4.92 1.66 8.61
C HIS A 220 3.98 0.50 9.01
N GLY A 221 4.41 -0.37 9.92
CA GLY A 221 3.59 -1.45 10.47
C GLY A 221 2.31 -0.95 11.15
N GLY A 222 2.39 0.19 11.86
CA GLY A 222 1.22 0.87 12.41
C GLY A 222 0.20 1.24 11.33
N ILE A 223 0.64 1.82 10.20
CA ILE A 223 -0.26 2.14 9.09
C ILE A 223 -0.89 0.88 8.48
N HIS A 224 -0.13 -0.21 8.33
CA HIS A 224 -0.69 -1.49 7.87
C HIS A 224 -1.86 -1.96 8.75
N GLY A 225 -1.68 -1.89 10.07
CA GLY A 225 -2.72 -2.24 11.04
C GLY A 225 -3.95 -1.34 10.93
N GLU A 226 -3.77 -0.02 10.88
CA GLU A 226 -4.88 0.93 10.84
C GLU A 226 -5.63 0.92 9.50
N VAL A 227 -4.95 0.67 8.38
CA VAL A 227 -5.64 0.52 7.08
C VAL A 227 -6.32 -0.84 6.96
N GLY A 228 -5.66 -1.87 7.47
CA GLY A 228 -6.11 -3.26 7.35
C GLY A 228 -7.23 -3.62 8.30
N GLY A 229 -7.11 -3.31 9.60
CA GLY A 229 -7.96 -3.91 10.63
C GLY A 229 -7.91 -5.43 10.52
N HIS A 230 -9.06 -6.09 10.36
CA HIS A 230 -9.15 -7.53 10.06
C HIS A 230 -8.97 -7.88 8.57
N GLY A 231 -8.59 -6.92 7.73
CA GLY A 231 -8.52 -7.05 6.27
C GLY A 231 -7.13 -7.38 5.72
N SER A 232 -7.00 -7.29 4.40
CA SER A 232 -5.79 -7.70 3.68
C SER A 232 -4.56 -6.84 4.00
N MET A 233 -4.73 -5.53 4.28
CA MET A 233 -3.61 -4.63 4.55
C MET A 233 -2.88 -4.88 5.88
N SER A 234 -3.50 -5.54 6.86
CA SER A 234 -2.86 -5.87 8.14
C SER A 234 -2.16 -7.23 8.09
N ASN A 235 -2.39 -8.00 7.03
CA ASN A 235 -1.79 -9.32 6.83
C ASN A 235 -0.54 -9.20 5.94
N THR A 236 0.63 -9.36 6.54
CA THR A 236 1.93 -9.20 5.89
C THR A 236 2.18 -10.14 4.72
N VAL A 237 1.38 -11.19 4.52
CA VAL A 237 1.55 -12.12 3.40
C VAL A 237 0.66 -11.82 2.19
N VAL A 238 -0.22 -10.81 2.28
CA VAL A 238 -1.12 -10.39 1.18
C VAL A 238 -1.34 -8.86 1.10
N ALA A 239 -0.72 -8.07 1.97
CA ALA A 239 -0.93 -6.64 2.07
C ALA A 239 -0.62 -5.89 0.77
N SER A 240 0.45 -6.24 0.06
CA SER A 240 0.91 -5.60 -1.19
C SER A 240 -0.17 -5.52 -2.27
N ASN A 241 -1.04 -6.53 -2.37
CA ASN A 241 -2.13 -6.55 -3.34
C ASN A 241 -3.21 -5.50 -3.04
N SER A 242 -3.32 -5.08 -1.78
CA SER A 242 -4.30 -4.07 -1.32
C SER A 242 -3.81 -2.63 -1.48
N ILE A 243 -2.53 -2.47 -1.80
CA ILE A 243 -1.84 -1.19 -1.93
C ILE A 243 -2.03 -0.68 -3.37
N SER A 244 -3.05 0.15 -3.56
CA SER A 244 -3.16 0.97 -4.78
C SER A 244 -2.65 2.41 -4.57
N LEU A 245 -2.59 2.89 -3.31
CA LEU A 245 -1.72 4.00 -2.93
C LEU A 245 -0.65 3.47 -2.00
N ARG A 246 0.58 3.50 -2.49
CA ARG A 246 1.73 3.13 -1.69
C ARG A 246 1.93 4.09 -0.55
N ILE A 247 1.96 3.51 0.64
CA ILE A 247 2.32 4.16 1.87
C ILE A 247 3.84 4.38 1.83
N TYR A 248 4.32 5.48 1.23
CA TYR A 248 5.72 5.89 1.39
C TYR A 248 5.80 7.36 1.77
N SER A 249 6.46 7.61 2.88
CA SER A 249 7.15 8.86 3.11
C SER A 249 8.32 8.93 2.11
N SER A 250 8.18 9.65 1.00
CA SER A 250 9.34 9.99 0.17
C SER A 250 10.16 11.05 0.90
N LEU A 251 10.88 10.65 1.95
CA LEU A 251 11.66 11.55 2.79
C LEU A 251 13.10 11.71 2.33
N LEU A 252 13.51 11.03 1.26
CA LEU A 252 14.80 11.24 0.61
C LEU A 252 14.57 11.38 -0.89
N GLY A 253 14.32 12.62 -1.32
CA GLY A 253 14.62 13.04 -2.68
C GLY A 253 16.14 13.18 -2.84
N PRO A 254 16.70 12.99 -4.05
CA PRO A 254 18.11 13.23 -4.28
C PRO A 254 18.41 14.72 -4.07
N HIS A 255 19.32 15.02 -3.15
CA HIS A 255 20.01 16.30 -3.06
C HIS A 255 21.03 16.43 -4.19
#